data_AF-A0A8C0F393-F1
#
_entry.id   AF-A0A8C0F393-F1
#
_cell.length_a   1.000
_cell.length_b   1.000
_cell.length_c   1.000
_cell.angle_alpha   90.00
_cell.angle_beta   90.00
_cell.angle_gamma   90.00
#
_symmetry.space_group_name_H-M   'P 1'
#
loop_
_entity.id
_entity.type
_entity.pdbx_description
1 polymer ?
#
loop_
_entity_poly.entity_id
_entity_poly.type
_entity_poly.pdbx_seq_one_letter_code
_entity_poly.pdbx_strand_id
1 'polypeptide(L)' 'MKDANGKWQKPPPPYPCIETADSKMNLDDFISMNPKVGWGSVFLLPDFVHRFGRHSNC' A
#
# COMPACT_ATOMS: atom_id res chain seq x y z
N MET A 1 12.20 5.31 -3.66
CA MET A 1 12.66 6.28 -2.63
C MET A 1 14.06 6.85 -2.89
N LYS A 2 14.79 6.38 -3.90
CA LYS A 2 15.94 7.11 -4.43
C LYS A 2 15.44 8.13 -5.45
N ASP A 3 16.10 9.27 -5.53
CA ASP A 3 15.87 10.25 -6.60
C ASP A 3 16.60 9.84 -7.90
N ALA A 4 16.49 10.67 -8.93
CA ALA A 4 17.14 10.44 -10.22
C ALA A 4 18.69 10.40 -10.12
N ASN A 5 19.25 11.01 -9.07
CA ASN A 5 20.69 11.03 -8.80
C ASN A 5 21.12 9.83 -7.93
N GLY A 6 20.21 8.91 -7.60
CA GLY A 6 20.48 7.75 -6.76
C GLY A 6 20.56 8.06 -5.26
N LYS A 7 20.30 9.31 -4.83
CA LYS A 7 20.32 9.70 -3.43
C LYS A 7 19.00 9.30 -2.77
N TRP A 8 19.09 8.80 -1.54
CA TRP A 8 17.92 8.48 -0.75
C TRP A 8 17.16 9.74 -0.34
N GLN A 9 15.86 9.78 -0.62
CA GLN A 9 14.97 10.85 -0.15
C GLN A 9 14.77 10.80 1.37
N LYS A 10 14.75 9.60 1.95
CA LYS A 10 14.77 9.30 3.38
C LYS A 10 15.66 8.08 3.63
N PRO A 11 16.34 7.97 4.78
CA PRO A 11 17.16 6.81 5.08
C PRO A 11 16.30 5.54 5.01
N PRO A 12 16.77 4.46 4.36
CA PRO A 12 16.06 3.20 4.35
C PRO A 12 16.07 2.57 5.75
N PRO A 13 15.11 1.68 6.05
CA PRO A 13 15.18 0.86 7.26
C PRO A 13 16.50 0.06 7.34
N PRO A 14 16.98 -0.28 8.55
CA PRO A 14 18.28 -0.93 8.74
C PRO A 14 18.25 -2.45 8.47
N TYR A 15 17.11 -3.01 8.06
CA TYR A 15 16.96 -4.41 7.70
C TYR A 15 16.92 -4.58 6.17
N PRO A 16 17.21 -5.79 5.64
CA PRO A 16 17.14 -6.07 4.20
C PRO A 16 15.75 -5.78 3.61
N CYS A 17 15.68 -5.53 2.31
CA CYS A 17 14.39 -5.31 1.64
C CYS A 17 13.42 -6.47 1.90
N ILE A 18 12.15 -6.14 2.08
CA ILE A 18 11.09 -7.14 2.15
C ILE A 18 10.87 -7.65 0.72
N GLU A 19 11.08 -8.94 0.50
CA GLU A 19 10.89 -9.60 -0.78
C GLU A 19 10.29 -11.00 -0.58
N THR A 20 9.61 -11.50 -1.61
CA THR A 20 9.09 -12.87 -1.67
C THR A 20 9.78 -13.65 -2.79
N ALA A 21 9.49 -14.94 -2.91
CA ALA A 21 9.98 -15.75 -4.03
C ALA A 21 9.51 -15.21 -5.39
N ASP A 22 8.32 -14.60 -5.43
CA ASP A 22 7.66 -14.19 -6.67
C ASP A 22 7.96 -12.74 -7.07
N SER A 23 8.26 -11.85 -6.10
CA SER A 23 8.54 -10.45 -6.39
C SER A 23 9.44 -9.78 -5.36
N LYS A 24 10.30 -8.90 -5.87
CA LYS A 24 11.18 -8.01 -5.07
C LYS A 24 10.66 -6.59 -4.95
N MET A 25 9.67 -6.22 -5.78
CA MET A 25 9.15 -4.86 -5.87
C MET A 25 7.76 -4.89 -6.50
N ASN A 26 6.72 -4.93 -5.65
CA ASN A 26 5.30 -4.88 -6.04
C ASN A 26 4.55 -3.73 -5.35
N LEU A 27 5.26 -2.70 -4.86
CA LEU A 27 4.63 -1.59 -4.13
C LEU A 27 3.56 -0.88 -4.95
N ASP A 28 3.76 -0.77 -6.27
CA ASP A 28 2.81 -0.11 -7.17
C ASP A 28 1.46 -0.85 -7.22
N ASP A 29 1.47 -2.19 -7.07
CA ASP A 29 0.23 -2.99 -7.07
C ASP A 29 -0.63 -2.72 -5.84
N PHE A 30 0.01 -2.42 -4.69
CA PHE A 30 -0.68 -2.07 -3.44
C PHE A 30 -1.05 -0.59 -3.34
N ILE A 31 -0.31 0.31 -4.02
CA ILE A 31 -0.64 1.74 -4.09
C ILE A 31 -1.80 1.98 -5.07
N SER A 32 -1.93 1.13 -6.09
CA SER A 32 -3.00 1.19 -7.07
C SER A 32 -4.39 1.09 -6.44
N MET A 33 -5.28 2.02 -6.80
CA MET A 33 -6.71 1.98 -6.44
C MET A 33 -7.56 1.28 -7.53
N ASN A 34 -6.93 0.59 -8.48
CA ASN A 34 -7.65 -0.24 -9.44
C ASN A 34 -8.00 -1.58 -8.77
N PRO A 35 -9.29 -1.93 -8.60
CA PRO A 35 -9.70 -3.16 -7.92
C PRO A 35 -9.31 -4.45 -8.65
N LYS A 36 -8.78 -4.36 -9.88
CA LYS A 36 -8.26 -5.49 -10.67
C LYS A 36 -6.76 -5.74 -10.48
N VAL A 37 -6.06 -4.90 -9.70
CA VAL A 37 -4.61 -4.96 -9.49
C VAL A 37 -4.32 -5.28 -8.03
N GLY A 38 -3.29 -6.10 -7.79
CA GLY A 38 -2.81 -6.42 -6.44
C GLY A 38 -3.73 -7.36 -5.66
N TRP A 39 -3.73 -7.21 -4.33
CA TRP A 39 -4.46 -8.05 -3.40
C TRP A 39 -5.39 -7.23 -2.50
N GLY A 40 -6.44 -7.87 -2.00
CA GLY A 40 -7.41 -7.23 -1.10
C GLY A 40 -8.60 -6.61 -1.84
N SER A 41 -9.19 -5.58 -1.25
CA SER A 41 -10.36 -4.88 -1.81
C SER A 41 -10.14 -3.38 -1.73
N VAL A 42 -10.41 -2.69 -2.84
CA VAL A 42 -10.40 -1.23 -2.90
C VAL A 42 -11.78 -0.71 -2.49
N PHE A 43 -11.81 0.25 -1.57
CA PHE A 43 -13.03 0.90 -1.12
C PHE A 43 -12.97 2.38 -1.44
N LEU A 44 -14.11 2.95 -1.85
CA LEU A 44 -14.31 4.38 -1.73
C LEU A 44 -14.39 4.75 -0.25
N LEU A 45 -14.05 5.99 0.10
CA LEU A 45 -14.09 6.45 1.48
C LEU A 45 -15.46 6.21 2.16
N PRO A 46 -16.62 6.50 1.54
CA PRO A 46 -17.92 6.22 2.15
C PRO A 46 -18.13 4.73 2.44
N ASP A 47 -17.74 3.85 1.51
CA ASP A 47 -17.89 2.40 1.67
C ASP A 47 -16.99 1.86 2.78
N PHE A 48 -15.76 2.38 2.87
CA PHE A 48 -14.82 2.03 3.93
C PHE A 48 -15.36 2.42 5.31
N VAL A 49 -15.86 3.65 5.44
CA VAL A 49 -16.47 4.15 6.69
C VAL A 49 -17.76 3.40 7.01
N HIS A 50 -18.60 3.10 6.03
CA HIS A 50 -19.81 2.32 6.25
C HIS A 50 -19.49 0.91 6.77
N ARG A 51 -18.45 0.29 6.23
CA ARG A 51 -18.03 -1.07 6.57
C ARG A 51 -17.30 -1.17 7.92
N PHE A 52 -16.44 -0.20 8.25
CA PHE A 52 -15.55 -0.29 9.42
C PHE A 52 -15.78 0.80 10.47
N GLY A 53 -16.58 1.82 10.16
CA GLY A 53 -17.02 2.82 11.13
C GLY A 53 -17.95 2.19 12.16
N ARG A 54 -17.84 2.62 13.43
CA ARG A 54 -18.77 2.20 14.47
C ARG A 54 -20.18 2.64 14.08
N HIS A 55 -21.09 1.69 13.95
CA HIS A 55 -22.53 1.96 13.95
C HIS A 55 -22.89 2.32 15.39
N SER A 56 -22.97 3.61 15.69
CA SER A 56 -23.60 4.07 16.94
C SER A 56 -25.09 3.79 16.79
N ASN A 57 -25.55 2.60 17.20
CA ASN A 57 -26.97 2.35 17.37
C ASN A 57 -27.44 3.22 18.54
N CYS A 58 -28.11 4.33 18.24
CA CYS A 58 -28.98 5.02 19.19
C CYS A 58 -30.31 4.28 19.27
#